data_AF-A0A7K2T773-F1
#
_entry.id   AF-A0A7K2T773-F1
#
_cell.length_a   1.000
_cell.length_b   1.000
_cell.length_c   1.000
_cell.angle_alpha   90.00
_cell.angle_beta   90.00
_cell.angle_gamma   90.00
#
_symmetry.space_group_name_H-M   'P 1'
#
loop_
_entity.id
_entity.type
_entity.pdbx_description
1 polymer ?
#
loop_
_entity_poly.entity_id
_entity_poly.type
_entity_poly.pdbx_seq_one_letter_code
_entity_poly.pdbx_strand_id
1 'polypeptide(L)'
;MAKVWKPGDERRFCRDIKLGKPYYRIHNIDTRRAPWEDPQLYSEIVFTDYLPLTATPCTKYGTAASTVLRQHGPIYDTPPHGMRNLAEAARSVGAPLGDNYEGVLDEDEIRGLEKLVAQSSNPRTRRPIR
;
A
#
# COMPACT_ATOMS: atom_id res chain seq x y z
N MET A 1 -21.86 9.35 -14.17
CA MET A 1 -20.71 9.90 -13.42
C MET A 1 -20.61 9.18 -12.09
N ALA A 2 -19.42 8.73 -11.71
CA ALA A 2 -19.18 8.13 -10.39
C ALA A 2 -19.52 9.13 -9.29
N LYS A 3 -20.21 8.68 -8.24
CA LYS A 3 -20.53 9.55 -7.11
C LYS A 3 -19.28 9.77 -6.26
N VAL A 4 -19.04 11.02 -5.89
CA VAL A 4 -17.90 11.43 -5.08
C VAL A 4 -18.41 12.27 -3.92
N TRP A 5 -17.89 12.02 -2.73
CA TRP A 5 -18.15 12.80 -1.54
C TRP A 5 -16.85 13.48 -1.11
N LYS A 6 -16.94 14.75 -0.73
CA LYS A 6 -15.79 15.54 -0.26
C LYS A 6 -15.87 15.74 1.26
N PRO A 7 -14.75 16.06 1.93
CA PRO A 7 -14.80 16.54 3.31
C PRO A 7 -15.80 17.72 3.41
N GLY A 8 -16.71 17.68 4.39
CA GLY A 8 -17.85 18.60 4.51
C GLY A 8 -19.20 18.01 4.07
N ASP A 9 -19.19 16.91 3.29
CA ASP A 9 -20.40 16.20 2.87
C ASP A 9 -20.76 15.02 3.78
N GLU A 10 -20.26 14.96 5.03
CA GLU A 10 -20.34 13.76 5.88
C GLU A 10 -21.76 13.27 6.10
N ARG A 11 -22.70 14.18 6.32
CA ARG A 11 -24.12 13.83 6.54
C ARG A 11 -24.74 13.17 5.31
N ARG A 12 -24.41 13.69 4.12
CA ARG A 12 -24.87 13.13 2.84
C ARG A 12 -24.21 11.77 2.59
N PHE A 13 -22.90 11.68 2.84
CA PHE A 13 -22.15 10.44 2.71
C PHE A 13 -22.72 9.33 3.59
N CYS A 14 -22.89 9.57 4.91
CA CYS A 14 -23.41 8.58 5.83
C CYS A 14 -24.81 8.07 5.46
N ARG A 15 -25.65 8.93 4.87
CA ARG A 15 -26.99 8.54 4.40
C ARG A 15 -26.95 7.71 3.12
N ASP A 16 -26.00 8.01 2.24
CA ASP A 16 -25.92 7.40 0.91
C ASP A 16 -25.14 6.07 0.91
N ILE A 17 -24.46 5.75 2.00
CA ILE A 17 -23.70 4.50 2.16
C ILE A 17 -24.64 3.30 2.19
N LYS A 18 -24.25 2.26 1.46
CA LYS A 18 -24.83 0.92 1.52
C LYS A 18 -23.83 -0.01 2.21
N LEU A 19 -24.27 -0.69 3.26
CA LEU A 19 -23.43 -1.67 3.93
C LEU A 19 -23.04 -2.80 2.97
N GLY A 20 -21.84 -3.34 3.16
CA GLY A 20 -21.26 -4.40 2.32
C GLY A 20 -20.76 -3.94 0.95
N LYS A 21 -21.05 -2.71 0.53
CA LYS A 21 -20.52 -2.14 -0.72
C LYS A 21 -19.10 -1.60 -0.51
N PRO A 22 -18.15 -1.86 -1.43
CA PRO A 22 -16.84 -1.21 -1.40
C PRO A 22 -16.93 0.25 -1.88
N TYR A 23 -16.25 1.11 -1.15
CA TYR A 23 -16.00 2.52 -1.46
C TYR A 23 -14.50 2.74 -1.62
N TYR A 24 -14.12 3.71 -2.43
CA TYR A 24 -12.74 3.86 -2.86
C TYR A 24 -12.16 5.20 -2.42
N ARG A 25 -10.90 5.19 -2.01
CA ARG A 25 -10.12 6.40 -1.69
C ARG A 25 -8.88 6.41 -2.55
N ILE A 26 -8.46 7.59 -3.01
CA ILE A 26 -7.20 7.78 -3.72
C ILE A 26 -6.11 8.25 -2.74
N HIS A 27 -4.93 7.69 -2.87
CA HIS A 27 -3.69 8.07 -2.19
C HIS A 27 -2.74 8.68 -3.20
N ASN A 28 -2.18 9.84 -2.87
CA ASN A 28 -1.06 10.41 -3.62
C ASN A 28 0.23 9.91 -2.96
N ILE A 29 1.09 9.28 -3.76
CA ILE A 29 2.36 8.73 -3.28
C ILE A 29 3.48 9.73 -3.59
N ASP A 30 4.37 9.95 -2.62
CA ASP A 30 5.58 10.74 -2.86
C ASP A 30 6.60 9.89 -3.64
N THR A 31 6.59 10.06 -4.96
CA THR A 31 7.47 9.34 -5.88
C THR A 31 8.96 9.66 -5.68
N ARG A 32 9.31 10.72 -4.95
CA ARG A 32 10.71 10.99 -4.59
C ARG A 32 11.24 9.97 -3.58
N ARG A 33 10.36 9.45 -2.73
CA ARG A 33 10.68 8.46 -1.70
C ARG A 33 10.40 7.03 -2.15
N ALA A 34 9.41 6.85 -3.03
CA ALA A 34 9.08 5.57 -3.63
C ALA A 34 9.08 5.67 -5.17
N PRO A 35 10.25 5.70 -5.82
CA PRO A 35 10.35 5.90 -7.28
C PRO A 35 9.71 4.78 -8.12
N TRP A 36 9.56 3.59 -7.55
CA TRP A 36 8.99 2.41 -8.21
C TRP A 36 7.47 2.29 -8.06
N GLU A 37 6.84 3.17 -7.27
CA GLU A 37 5.39 3.17 -7.07
C GLU A 37 4.68 4.07 -8.09
N ASP A 38 3.40 3.80 -8.32
CA ASP A 38 2.56 4.68 -9.14
C ASP A 38 2.29 5.99 -8.37
N PRO A 39 2.23 7.17 -9.05
CA PRO A 39 1.97 8.45 -8.38
C PRO A 39 0.65 8.50 -7.62
N GLN A 40 -0.34 7.72 -8.08
CA GLN A 40 -1.65 7.62 -7.47
C GLN A 40 -2.08 6.16 -7.39
N LEU A 41 -2.50 5.76 -6.19
CA LEU A 41 -3.03 4.44 -5.89
C LEU A 41 -4.40 4.58 -5.25
N TYR A 42 -5.23 3.54 -5.30
CA TYR A 42 -6.49 3.55 -4.58
C TYR A 42 -6.53 2.48 -3.49
N SER A 43 -7.34 2.69 -2.45
CA SER A 43 -7.66 1.68 -1.44
C SER A 43 -9.16 1.51 -1.29
N GLU A 44 -9.57 0.31 -0.93
CA GLU A 44 -10.98 -0.04 -0.72
C GLU A 44 -11.38 0.05 0.76
N ILE A 45 -12.60 0.50 1.00
CA ILE A 45 -13.18 0.64 2.33
C ILE A 45 -14.58 0.04 2.28
N VAL A 46 -14.85 -0.93 3.14
CA VAL A 46 -16.16 -1.55 3.27
C VAL A 46 -16.75 -1.20 4.63
N PHE A 47 -17.94 -0.60 4.63
CA PHE A 47 -18.74 -0.38 5.83
C PHE A 47 -19.63 -1.59 6.05
N THR A 48 -19.52 -2.23 7.20
CA THR A 48 -20.18 -3.53 7.48
C THR A 48 -21.21 -3.45 8.58
N ASP A 49 -21.13 -2.43 9.43
CA ASP A 49 -21.97 -2.32 10.62
C ASP A 49 -22.35 -0.86 10.90
N TYR A 50 -23.08 -0.63 11.99
CA TYR A 50 -23.42 0.67 12.52
C TYR A 50 -22.84 0.84 13.93
N LEU A 51 -22.39 2.06 14.24
CA LEU A 51 -22.03 2.39 15.62
C LEU A 51 -23.27 2.36 16.53
N PRO A 52 -23.18 1.76 17.73
CA PRO A 52 -24.33 1.52 18.58
C PRO A 52 -24.99 2.79 19.10
N LEU A 53 -24.22 3.86 19.33
CA LEU A 53 -24.74 5.12 19.88
C LEU A 53 -25.26 6.07 18.81
N THR A 54 -24.56 6.20 17.69
CA THR A 54 -24.84 7.22 16.67
C THR A 54 -25.53 6.68 15.43
N ALA A 55 -25.75 5.36 15.37
CA ALA A 55 -26.28 4.65 14.19
C ALA A 55 -25.55 5.04 12.89
N THR A 56 -24.27 5.42 12.99
CA THR A 56 -23.47 5.83 11.84
C THR A 56 -22.83 4.59 11.21
N PRO A 57 -22.88 4.42 9.87
CA PRO A 57 -22.18 3.33 9.22
C PRO A 57 -20.70 3.30 9.63
N CYS A 58 -20.16 2.12 9.92
CA CYS A 58 -18.77 1.94 10.32
C CYS A 58 -18.15 0.70 9.65
N THR A 59 -16.82 0.72 9.59
CA THR A 59 -16.04 -0.44 9.16
C THR A 59 -16.12 -1.54 10.22
N LYS A 60 -15.70 -2.76 9.87
CA LYS A 60 -15.64 -3.92 10.79
C LYS A 60 -14.92 -3.62 12.12
N TYR A 61 -13.97 -2.68 12.10
CA TYR A 61 -13.17 -2.29 13.27
C TYR A 61 -13.66 -1.01 13.95
N GLY A 62 -14.88 -0.55 13.66
CA GLY A 62 -15.52 0.56 14.36
C GLY A 62 -15.16 1.95 13.85
N THR A 63 -14.48 2.09 12.71
CA THR A 63 -14.21 3.41 12.13
C THR A 63 -15.47 3.97 11.49
N ALA A 64 -16.00 5.07 12.02
CA ALA A 64 -17.19 5.74 11.49
C ALA A 64 -16.96 6.31 10.07
N ALA A 65 -17.95 6.18 9.20
CA ALA A 65 -17.93 6.71 7.85
C ALA A 65 -17.68 8.23 7.79
N SER A 66 -18.27 8.98 8.71
CA SER A 66 -18.06 10.43 8.84
C SER A 66 -16.59 10.77 9.11
N THR A 67 -15.94 10.02 10.01
CA THR A 67 -14.52 10.17 10.34
C THR A 67 -13.64 9.85 9.13
N VAL A 68 -13.96 8.75 8.42
CA VAL A 68 -13.22 8.37 7.20
C VAL A 68 -13.29 9.50 6.17
N LEU A 69 -14.48 10.05 5.88
CA LEU A 69 -14.60 11.12 4.90
C LEU A 69 -13.85 12.39 5.33
N ARG A 70 -13.92 12.75 6.61
CA ARG A 70 -13.27 13.95 7.13
C ARG A 70 -11.75 13.88 7.11
N GLN A 71 -11.18 12.74 7.50
CA GLN A 71 -9.73 12.58 7.63
C GLN A 71 -9.05 12.14 6.34
N HIS A 72 -9.79 11.44 5.48
CA HIS A 72 -9.21 10.69 4.37
C HIS A 72 -9.91 10.92 3.03
N GLY A 73 -11.01 11.69 3.00
CA GLY A 73 -11.74 12.02 1.78
C GLY A 73 -10.95 12.92 0.83
N PRO A 74 -11.31 12.94 -0.47
CA PRO A 74 -12.57 12.48 -1.05
C PRO A 74 -12.74 10.95 -1.19
N ILE A 75 -13.99 10.49 -1.16
CA ILE A 75 -14.38 9.07 -1.31
C ILE A 75 -15.21 8.90 -2.58
N TYR A 76 -14.98 7.80 -3.30
CA TYR A 76 -15.55 7.47 -4.59
C TYR A 76 -16.44 6.22 -4.49
N ASP A 77 -17.55 6.21 -5.22
CA ASP A 77 -18.54 5.12 -5.23
C ASP A 77 -18.18 3.96 -6.17
N THR A 78 -17.23 4.19 -7.08
CA THR A 78 -16.73 3.22 -8.06
C THR A 78 -15.20 3.26 -8.08
N PRO A 79 -14.53 2.17 -8.46
CA PRO A 79 -13.08 2.16 -8.55
C PRO A 79 -12.60 3.25 -9.53
N PRO A 80 -11.58 4.04 -9.17
CA PRO A 80 -10.99 5.01 -10.09
C PRO A 80 -10.43 4.30 -11.33
N HIS A 81 -10.75 4.80 -12.52
CA HIS A 81 -10.34 4.16 -13.77
C HIS A 81 -8.82 4.27 -13.98
N GLY A 82 -8.18 3.17 -14.38
CA GLY A 82 -6.75 3.13 -14.72
C GLY A 82 -5.80 3.29 -13.53
N MET A 83 -6.30 3.23 -12.29
CA MET A 83 -5.46 3.23 -11.08
C MET A 83 -5.30 1.80 -10.56
N ARG A 84 -4.16 1.53 -9.92
CA ARG A 84 -3.87 0.26 -9.25
C ARG A 84 -4.32 0.29 -7.79
N ASN A 85 -4.74 -0.85 -7.27
CA ASN A 85 -5.04 -0.98 -5.84
C ASN A 85 -3.72 -0.93 -5.05
N LEU A 86 -3.70 -0.21 -3.92
CA LEU A 86 -2.56 -0.14 -3.01
C LEU A 86 -2.16 -1.53 -2.48
N ALA A 87 -3.11 -2.47 -2.38
CA ALA A 87 -2.85 -3.84 -1.94
C ALA A 87 -2.34 -4.76 -3.07
N GLU A 88 -2.43 -4.35 -4.34
CA GLU A 88 -1.89 -5.11 -5.47
C GLU A 88 -0.37 -4.94 -5.56
N ALA A 89 0.31 -5.99 -6.03
CA ALA A 89 1.75 -5.95 -6.24
C ALA A 89 2.14 -4.76 -7.13
N ALA A 90 3.20 -4.05 -6.74
CA ALA A 90 3.78 -3.01 -7.57
C ALA A 90 4.25 -3.60 -8.90
N ARG A 91 4.37 -2.75 -9.92
CA ARG A 91 4.97 -3.16 -11.20
C ARG A 91 6.38 -3.69 -10.90
N SER A 92 6.70 -4.89 -11.38
CA SER A 92 8.02 -5.46 -11.23
C SER A 92 9.04 -4.59 -11.97
N VAL A 93 9.77 -3.75 -11.23
CA VAL A 93 10.86 -2.93 -11.79
C VAL A 93 12.19 -3.68 -11.90
N GLY A 94 12.26 -4.89 -11.36
CA GLY A 94 13.26 -5.89 -11.75
C GLY A 94 12.63 -6.78 -12.81
N ALA A 95 12.86 -6.47 -14.09
CA ALA A 95 12.59 -7.46 -15.14
C ALA A 95 13.37 -8.75 -14.77
N PRO A 96 12.84 -9.95 -15.06
CA PRO A 96 13.70 -11.13 -15.09
C PRO A 96 14.90 -10.74 -15.94
N LEU A 97 16.09 -10.87 -15.36
CA LEU A 97 17.32 -10.68 -16.09
C LEU A 97 17.17 -11.61 -17.31
N GLY A 98 17.12 -11.03 -18.52
CA GLY A 98 16.62 -11.74 -19.70
C GLY A 98 17.38 -13.05 -19.94
N ASP A 99 16.93 -13.89 -20.85
CA ASP A 99 17.50 -15.24 -21.07
C ASP A 99 19.02 -15.29 -21.32
N ASN A 100 19.65 -14.14 -21.57
CA ASN A 100 21.10 -13.95 -21.74
C ASN A 100 21.84 -13.43 -20.50
N TYR A 101 21.19 -13.33 -19.34
CA TYR A 101 21.86 -12.98 -18.10
C TYR A 101 22.48 -14.22 -17.48
N GLU A 102 23.78 -14.34 -17.67
CA GLU A 102 24.62 -15.19 -16.87
C GLU A 102 25.08 -14.39 -15.65
N GLY A 103 24.52 -14.71 -14.49
CA GLY A 103 25.01 -14.22 -13.19
C GLY A 103 26.33 -14.89 -12.81
N VAL A 104 27.28 -14.91 -13.74
CA VAL A 104 28.60 -15.48 -13.53
C VAL A 104 29.39 -14.47 -12.71
N LEU A 105 29.56 -14.80 -11.44
CA LEU A 105 30.46 -14.09 -10.56
C LEU A 105 31.88 -14.20 -11.11
N ASP A 106 32.61 -13.10 -11.16
CA ASP A 106 34.02 -13.15 -11.51
C ASP A 106 34.87 -13.79 -10.38
N GLU A 107 36.12 -14.13 -10.67
CA GLU A 107 37.01 -14.78 -9.68
C GLU A 107 37.23 -13.91 -8.43
N ASP A 108 37.18 -12.58 -8.57
CA ASP A 108 37.39 -11.65 -7.47
C ASP A 108 36.15 -11.54 -6.57
N GLU A 109 34.94 -11.60 -7.15
CA GLU A 109 33.66 -11.68 -6.46
C GLU A 109 33.53 -13.01 -5.71
N ILE A 110 33.90 -14.13 -6.35
CA ILE A 110 33.93 -15.46 -5.69
C ILE A 110 34.88 -15.43 -4.49
N ARG A 111 36.11 -14.93 -4.68
CA ARG A 111 37.11 -14.83 -3.60
C ARG A 111 36.64 -13.88 -2.49
N GLY A 112 35.92 -12.82 -2.83
CA GLY A 112 35.29 -11.90 -1.87
C GLY A 112 34.23 -12.58 -1.01
N LEU A 113 33.35 -13.37 -1.63
CA LEU A 113 32.32 -14.14 -0.94
C LEU A 113 32.92 -15.23 -0.05
N GLU A 114 33.91 -15.97 -0.54
CA GLU A 114 34.64 -16.96 0.25
C GLU A 114 35.29 -16.34 1.48
N LYS A 115 35.90 -15.16 1.34
CA LYS A 115 36.48 -14.40 2.45
C LYS A 115 35.41 -13.97 3.46
N LEU A 116 34.25 -13.49 3.00
CA LEU A 116 33.13 -13.10 3.88
C LEU A 116 32.56 -14.31 4.64
N VAL A 117 32.43 -15.46 3.99
CA VAL A 117 32.01 -16.72 4.63
C VAL A 117 33.05 -17.16 5.66
N ALA A 118 34.34 -17.13 5.33
CA ALA A 118 35.42 -17.48 6.26
C ALA A 118 35.48 -16.54 7.48
N GLN A 119 35.21 -15.24 7.30
CA GLN A 119 35.19 -14.26 8.38
C GLN A 119 33.92 -14.29 9.23
N SER A 120 32.78 -14.68 8.66
CA SER A 120 31.48 -14.70 9.35
C SER A 120 31.22 -16.00 10.13
N SER A 121 31.87 -17.10 9.74
CA SER A 121 31.68 -18.45 10.29
C SER A 121 32.42 -18.70 11.61
N ASN A 122 33.42 -17.88 11.98
CA ASN A 122 34.10 -17.99 13.27
C ASN A 122 33.60 -16.92 14.25
N PRO A 123 32.72 -17.26 15.22
CA PRO A 123 32.17 -16.30 16.18
C PRO A 123 33.23 -15.67 17.10
N ARG A 124 34.46 -16.21 17.17
CA ARG A 124 35.56 -15.69 18.01
C ARG A 124 36.39 -14.60 17.31
N THR A 125 36.29 -14.45 15.99
CA THR A 125 37.03 -13.46 15.19
C THR A 125 36.15 -12.34 14.65
N ARG A 126 34.85 -12.34 14.97
CA ARG A 126 33.96 -11.22 14.65
C ARG A 126 34.45 -9.96 15.35
N ARG A 127 34.73 -8.90 14.60
CA ARG A 127 34.89 -7.57 15.19
C ARG A 127 33.60 -7.20 15.93
N PRO A 128 33.67 -6.80 17.20
CA PRO A 128 32.49 -6.30 17.90
C PRO A 128 32.00 -5.05 17.18
N ILE A 129 30.68 -5.00 16.95
CA ILE A 129 30.02 -3.80 16.44
C ILE A 129 30.23 -2.72 17.51
N ARG A 130 30.96 -1.67 17.16
CA ARG A 130 31.08 -0.43 17.93
C ARG A 130 30.31 0.66 17.21
#